data_AF-A0A1F2TC82-F1
#
_entry.id   AF-A0A1F2TC82-F1
#
_cell.length_a   1.000
_cell.length_b   1.000
_cell.length_c   1.000
_cell.angle_alpha   90.00
_cell.angle_beta   90.00
_cell.angle_gamma   90.00
#
_symmetry.space_group_name_H-M   'P 1'
#
loop_
_entity.id
_entity.type
_entity.pdbx_description
1 polymer ?
#
loop_
_entity_poly.entity_id
_entity_poly.type
_entity_poly.pdbx_seq_one_letter_code
_entity_poly.pdbx_strand_id
1 'polypeptide(L)'
;MNSRILAVILVLTLGWVLGSAACASYLPPTIVPAVQSPALESFRTALQTYVDQTQPFRKDAAAKGDAVPNQTSANGADEAVRLRQRTLAEAIQTTVRPTAQQGDVLSPTVADLIRRQLATAFGGPKADLIRDGLKDQNEGLQAESIALTINRTVAVPRVPPVLLETLPQLPQQVEFAFSGRTLILRDVDADTLVDFMLQAFPDSPPAGDVPALSPAAVSDGSDPLFALPGIPGSTRFALIGDSGSGDWAQQAVANAMLRYFTTARRFSFVLMLGDNLYHDDYQSEFSVPYQGLLERGVLFYAALGNHDRELQQHYKPFHMTDRLYYAFTEGNARFVVLNSNKPGDDAQREWLDGAFGHTGTKWRISFFHHPLYSSGQHAQQSRESIRPALEPALVRNRVDVVFSGHDHLYERIAPQQGIRYFVSGGGGRNLYDFHKSAFDEAGSSEHHFMVVEIAGDQMFFEAITPPGRTLDCGVLSRTADAAAKPQDSTTLEWQDACRAATAWRTLRLTGQ
;
A
#
# COMPACT_ATOMS: atom_id res chain seq x y z
N MET A 1 49.48 -13.50 41.96
CA MET A 1 49.25 -14.72 42.77
C MET A 1 48.42 -14.33 43.98
N ASN A 2 47.21 -14.89 44.07
CA ASN A 2 46.29 -15.13 45.21
C ASN A 2 46.24 -14.12 46.38
N SER A 3 45.08 -13.72 46.93
CA SER A 3 43.82 -14.45 47.02
C SER A 3 42.62 -13.51 47.31
N ARG A 4 41.43 -14.01 46.99
CA ARG A 4 40.10 -13.39 47.11
C ARG A 4 39.66 -13.21 48.58
N ILE A 5 38.71 -12.29 48.83
CA ILE A 5 37.41 -12.53 49.52
C ILE A 5 36.52 -11.26 49.45
N LEU A 6 35.24 -11.49 49.17
CA LEU A 6 34.10 -10.55 49.11
C LEU A 6 33.79 -9.88 50.46
N ALA A 7 33.30 -8.63 50.42
CA ALA A 7 32.19 -8.18 51.27
C ALA A 7 31.49 -6.97 50.65
N VAL A 8 30.21 -7.14 50.34
CA VAL A 8 29.25 -6.10 49.93
C VAL A 8 28.71 -5.43 51.20
N ILE A 9 28.77 -4.09 51.29
CA ILE A 9 28.01 -3.32 52.28
C ILE A 9 27.21 -2.23 51.55
N LEU A 10 25.90 -2.37 51.70
CA LEU A 10 24.82 -1.48 51.27
C LEU A 10 24.84 -0.20 52.13
N VAL A 11 24.98 0.97 51.52
CA VAL A 11 24.82 2.26 52.21
C VAL A 11 23.44 2.83 51.89
N LEU A 12 22.57 2.79 52.90
CA LEU A 12 21.32 3.53 53.00
C LEU A 12 21.59 4.94 53.52
N THR A 13 21.24 5.97 52.77
CA THR A 13 20.93 7.30 53.33
C THR A 13 19.75 7.91 52.60
N LEU A 14 18.56 7.78 53.20
CA LEU A 14 17.36 8.54 52.87
C LEU A 14 17.43 9.87 53.63
N GLY A 15 17.52 11.00 52.92
CA GLY A 15 17.30 12.33 53.47
C GLY A 15 15.86 12.77 53.21
N TRP A 16 15.09 13.00 54.28
CA TRP A 16 13.78 13.65 54.23
C TRP A 16 13.94 15.17 54.39
N VAL A 17 13.31 15.94 53.51
CA VAL A 17 12.87 17.32 53.83
C VAL A 17 11.40 17.43 53.46
N LEU A 18 10.61 17.80 54.47
CA LEU A 18 9.17 18.02 54.46
C LEU A 18 8.80 19.33 53.75
N GLY A 19 7.71 19.29 52.97
CA GLY A 19 7.05 20.45 52.39
C GLY A 19 5.55 20.20 52.22
N SER A 20 4.82 20.38 53.33
CA SER A 20 3.40 20.80 53.46
C SER A 20 2.35 20.30 52.46
N ALA A 21 1.41 19.54 53.00
CA ALA A 21 0.18 19.06 52.39
C ALA A 21 -0.77 20.18 51.94
N ALA A 22 -1.24 20.08 50.70
CA ALA A 22 -2.56 20.52 50.29
C ALA A 22 -3.37 19.26 49.92
N CYS A 23 -4.57 19.12 50.50
CA CYS A 23 -5.46 17.99 50.25
C CYS A 23 -5.83 17.89 48.76
N ALA A 24 -5.37 16.83 48.12
CA ALA A 24 -6.08 16.22 46.99
C ALA A 24 -6.15 14.72 47.28
N SER A 25 -7.31 14.26 47.73
CA SER A 25 -7.66 12.84 47.68
C SER A 25 -7.91 12.48 46.22
N TYR A 26 -6.84 12.33 45.44
CA TYR A 26 -6.87 11.68 44.15
C TYR A 26 -6.00 10.43 44.27
N LEU A 27 -6.65 9.27 44.38
CA LEU A 27 -5.98 8.01 44.06
C LEU A 27 -5.49 8.14 42.61
N PRO A 28 -4.23 7.82 42.28
CA PRO A 28 -3.88 7.57 40.89
C PRO A 28 -4.85 6.49 40.37
N PRO A 29 -5.34 6.56 39.13
CA PRO A 29 -6.20 5.51 38.62
C PRO A 29 -5.46 4.18 38.78
N THR A 30 -6.05 3.29 39.57
CA THR A 30 -5.69 1.88 39.56
C THR A 30 -6.03 1.40 38.16
N ILE A 31 -5.08 1.48 37.24
CA ILE A 31 -5.19 0.80 35.96
C ILE A 31 -5.13 -0.68 36.34
N VAL A 32 -6.30 -1.29 36.48
CA VAL A 32 -6.42 -2.74 36.39
C VAL A 32 -5.79 -3.09 35.03
N PRO A 33 -4.69 -3.86 34.97
CA PRO A 33 -4.17 -4.32 33.70
C PRO A 33 -5.33 -4.96 32.95
N ALA A 34 -5.54 -4.59 31.68
CA ALA A 34 -6.58 -5.23 30.88
C ALA A 34 -6.34 -6.75 30.97
N VAL A 35 -7.30 -7.48 31.55
CA VAL A 35 -7.19 -8.94 31.63
C VAL A 35 -7.19 -9.43 30.18
N GLN A 36 -6.03 -9.84 29.70
CA GLN A 36 -5.91 -10.47 28.39
C GLN A 36 -6.80 -11.72 28.43
N SER A 37 -7.78 -11.78 27.53
CA SER A 37 -8.72 -12.89 27.47
C SER A 37 -7.95 -14.20 27.31
N PRO A 38 -8.21 -15.25 28.12
CA PRO A 38 -7.60 -16.57 27.93
C PRO A 38 -7.74 -17.11 26.50
N ALA A 39 -8.81 -16.73 25.79
CA ALA A 39 -9.00 -17.06 24.39
C ALA A 39 -7.91 -16.42 23.50
N LEU A 40 -7.56 -15.15 23.73
CA LEU A 40 -6.51 -14.45 22.98
C LEU A 40 -5.12 -15.03 23.25
N GLU A 41 -4.84 -15.43 24.50
CA GLU A 41 -3.62 -16.13 24.87
C GLU A 41 -3.50 -17.49 24.17
N SER A 42 -4.59 -18.26 24.13
CA SER A 42 -4.65 -19.54 23.43
C SER A 42 -4.43 -19.37 21.92
N PHE A 43 -5.03 -18.33 21.34
CA PHE A 43 -4.87 -18.01 19.92
C PHE A 43 -3.44 -17.63 19.58
N ARG A 44 -2.81 -16.75 20.37
CA ARG A 44 -1.41 -16.37 20.18
C ARG A 44 -0.48 -17.57 20.29
N THR A 45 -0.73 -18.47 21.23
CA THR A 45 0.08 -19.68 21.42
C THR A 45 -0.05 -20.63 20.22
N ALA A 46 -1.26 -20.81 19.70
CA ALA A 46 -1.50 -21.64 18.52
C ALA A 46 -0.83 -21.05 17.27
N LEU A 47 -0.93 -19.73 17.07
CA LEU A 47 -0.23 -19.00 16.02
C LEU A 47 1.29 -19.12 16.13
N GLN A 48 1.85 -18.92 17.31
CA GLN A 48 3.30 -19.05 17.53
C GLN A 48 3.77 -20.47 17.22
N THR A 49 3.04 -21.48 17.68
CA THR A 49 3.35 -22.89 17.40
C THR A 49 3.35 -23.16 15.90
N TYR A 50 2.34 -22.66 15.18
CA TYR A 50 2.26 -22.79 13.73
C TYR A 50 3.45 -22.10 13.02
N VAL A 51 3.81 -20.89 13.43
CA VAL A 51 4.95 -20.15 12.88
C VAL A 51 6.25 -20.92 13.13
N ASP A 52 6.49 -21.38 14.35
CA ASP A 52 7.71 -22.10 14.72
C ASP A 52 7.86 -23.40 13.94
N GLN A 53 6.78 -24.15 13.76
CA GLN A 53 6.77 -25.41 13.01
C GLN A 53 6.97 -25.21 11.51
N THR A 54 6.48 -24.10 10.95
CA THR A 54 6.64 -23.80 9.51
C THR A 54 7.99 -23.13 9.19
N GLN A 55 8.65 -22.50 10.16
CA GLN A 55 9.86 -21.68 9.93
C GLN A 55 11.01 -22.43 9.20
N PRO A 56 11.37 -23.69 9.54
CA PRO A 56 12.41 -24.40 8.82
C PRO A 56 12.05 -24.64 7.34
N PHE A 57 10.78 -24.90 7.06
CA PHE A 57 10.27 -25.13 5.71
C PHE A 57 10.16 -23.84 4.90
N ARG A 58 9.86 -22.70 5.55
CA ARG A 58 9.96 -21.39 4.91
C ARG A 58 11.38 -21.10 4.45
N LYS A 59 12.38 -21.44 5.28
CA LYS A 59 13.79 -21.28 4.93
C LYS A 59 14.19 -22.15 3.73
N ASP A 60 13.74 -23.40 3.69
CA ASP A 60 13.96 -24.30 2.54
C ASP A 60 13.27 -23.79 1.26
N ALA A 61 12.00 -23.39 1.37
CA ALA A 61 11.24 -22.80 0.27
C ALA A 61 11.89 -21.52 -0.27
N ALA A 62 12.36 -20.64 0.61
CA ALA A 62 13.12 -19.45 0.25
C ALA A 62 14.40 -19.83 -0.50
N ALA A 63 15.20 -20.76 0.02
CA ALA A 63 16.44 -21.19 -0.62
C ALA A 63 16.20 -21.79 -2.01
N LYS A 64 15.13 -22.56 -2.20
CA LYS A 64 14.74 -23.11 -3.51
C LYS A 64 14.27 -22.03 -4.48
N GLY A 65 13.45 -21.08 -4.00
CA GLY A 65 13.04 -19.91 -4.78
C GLY A 65 14.25 -19.09 -5.22
N ASP A 66 15.16 -18.77 -4.30
CA ASP A 66 16.39 -18.00 -4.55
C ASP A 66 17.36 -18.71 -5.51
N ALA A 67 17.28 -20.04 -5.61
CA ALA A 67 18.09 -20.83 -6.55
C ALA A 67 17.56 -20.81 -8.00
N VAL A 68 16.35 -20.31 -8.25
CA VAL A 68 15.82 -20.18 -9.61
C VAL A 68 16.68 -19.18 -10.40
N PRO A 69 17.19 -19.55 -11.59
CA PRO A 69 18.02 -18.65 -12.39
C PRO A 69 17.19 -17.52 -13.03
N ASN A 70 17.86 -16.43 -13.41
CA ASN A 70 17.28 -15.32 -14.20
C ASN A 70 16.05 -14.64 -13.57
N GLN A 71 16.02 -14.48 -12.25
CA GLN A 71 14.90 -13.84 -11.53
C GLN A 71 14.74 -12.33 -11.85
N THR A 72 15.69 -11.72 -12.55
CA THR A 72 15.50 -10.36 -13.08
C THR A 72 14.56 -10.33 -14.28
N SER A 73 14.33 -11.48 -14.93
CA SER A 73 13.30 -11.63 -15.97
C SER A 73 11.95 -11.99 -15.34
N ALA A 74 10.86 -11.57 -15.99
CA ALA A 74 9.50 -11.89 -15.59
C ALA A 74 9.28 -13.40 -15.32
N ASN A 75 9.64 -14.25 -16.29
CA ASN A 75 9.43 -15.70 -16.19
C ASN A 75 10.24 -16.34 -15.06
N GLY A 76 11.50 -15.93 -14.91
CA GLY A 76 12.34 -16.45 -13.82
C GLY A 76 11.85 -15.98 -12.44
N ALA A 77 11.36 -14.74 -12.36
CA ALA A 77 10.80 -14.19 -11.12
C ALA A 77 9.48 -14.86 -10.72
N ASP A 78 8.57 -15.06 -11.67
CA ASP A 78 7.31 -15.75 -11.45
C ASP A 78 7.58 -17.19 -10.97
N GLU A 79 8.43 -17.94 -11.68
CA GLU A 79 8.78 -19.31 -11.25
C GLU A 79 9.47 -19.34 -9.88
N ALA A 80 10.31 -18.35 -9.54
CA ALA A 80 10.91 -18.26 -8.21
C ALA A 80 9.84 -18.11 -7.10
N VAL A 81 8.87 -17.21 -7.30
CA VAL A 81 7.77 -16.99 -6.37
C VAL A 81 6.87 -18.23 -6.27
N ARG A 82 6.50 -18.82 -7.41
CA ARG A 82 5.64 -20.01 -7.45
C ARG A 82 6.33 -21.24 -6.87
N LEU A 83 7.62 -21.42 -7.08
CA LEU A 83 8.38 -22.52 -6.50
C LEU A 83 8.47 -22.38 -4.97
N ARG A 84 8.73 -21.17 -4.47
CA ARG A 84 8.68 -20.87 -3.03
C ARG A 84 7.32 -21.23 -2.45
N GLN A 85 6.24 -20.76 -3.09
CA GLN A 85 4.86 -21.02 -2.67
C GLN A 85 4.54 -22.52 -2.62
N ARG A 86 4.75 -23.24 -3.74
CA ARG A 86 4.42 -24.67 -3.85
C ARG A 86 5.25 -25.52 -2.88
N THR A 87 6.53 -25.20 -2.70
CA THR A 87 7.41 -25.94 -1.76
C THR A 87 6.87 -25.85 -0.34
N LEU A 88 6.53 -24.64 0.12
CA LEU A 88 6.04 -24.46 1.47
C LEU A 88 4.65 -25.09 1.65
N ALA A 89 3.76 -24.94 0.66
CA ALA A 89 2.43 -25.55 0.68
C ALA A 89 2.51 -27.07 0.81
N GLU A 90 3.37 -27.73 0.02
CA GLU A 90 3.59 -29.17 0.09
C GLU A 90 4.11 -29.60 1.47
N ALA A 91 5.08 -28.86 2.03
CA ALA A 91 5.61 -29.15 3.37
C ALA A 91 4.54 -29.01 4.47
N ILE A 92 3.73 -27.95 4.42
CA ILE A 92 2.61 -27.74 5.34
C ILE A 92 1.65 -28.92 5.28
N GLN A 93 1.28 -29.31 4.07
CA GLN A 93 0.27 -30.33 3.82
C GLN A 93 0.75 -31.75 4.16
N THR A 94 2.01 -32.08 3.91
CA THR A 94 2.53 -33.46 4.01
C THR A 94 3.30 -33.73 5.30
N THR A 95 3.93 -32.70 5.88
CA THR A 95 4.92 -32.88 6.95
C THR A 95 4.54 -32.12 8.21
N VAL A 96 4.27 -30.82 8.11
CA VAL A 96 4.06 -29.97 9.28
C VAL A 96 2.76 -30.34 9.99
N ARG A 97 1.66 -30.47 9.23
CA ARG A 97 0.34 -30.66 9.82
C ARG A 97 -0.61 -31.49 8.93
N PRO A 98 -0.23 -32.72 8.53
CA PRO A 98 -1.00 -33.55 7.59
C PRO A 98 -2.38 -33.98 8.11
N THR A 99 -2.59 -33.93 9.42
CA THR A 99 -3.86 -34.28 10.08
C THR A 99 -4.60 -33.07 10.64
N ALA A 100 -4.22 -31.85 10.22
CA ALA A 100 -4.85 -30.62 10.70
C ALA A 100 -6.36 -30.61 10.42
N GLN A 101 -7.11 -30.06 11.37
CA GLN A 101 -8.56 -29.95 11.30
C GLN A 101 -8.99 -28.51 11.52
N GLN A 102 -10.24 -28.24 11.12
CA GLN A 102 -10.87 -26.98 11.43
C GLN A 102 -10.94 -26.77 12.94
N GLY A 103 -10.54 -25.59 13.40
CA GLY A 103 -10.56 -25.21 14.82
C GLY A 103 -9.26 -25.51 15.58
N ASP A 104 -8.24 -26.06 14.93
CA ASP A 104 -6.91 -26.27 15.53
C ASP A 104 -6.25 -24.94 15.94
N VAL A 105 -6.51 -23.85 15.21
CA VAL A 105 -5.98 -22.52 15.50
C VAL A 105 -7.12 -21.58 15.90
N LEU A 106 -8.20 -21.55 15.11
CA LEU A 106 -9.43 -20.81 15.37
C LEU A 106 -10.40 -21.66 16.22
N SER A 107 -9.96 -22.02 17.43
CA SER A 107 -10.75 -22.83 18.36
C SER A 107 -12.16 -22.23 18.60
N PRO A 108 -13.15 -23.02 19.01
CA PRO A 108 -14.52 -22.52 19.23
C PRO A 108 -14.58 -21.27 20.11
N THR A 109 -13.75 -21.19 21.15
CA THR A 109 -13.65 -20.03 22.05
C THR A 109 -13.07 -18.80 21.36
N VAL A 110 -12.05 -18.98 20.52
CA VAL A 110 -11.44 -17.91 19.72
C VAL A 110 -12.43 -17.42 18.66
N ALA A 111 -13.07 -18.35 17.95
CA ALA A 111 -14.08 -18.06 16.95
C ALA A 111 -15.26 -17.25 17.54
N ASP A 112 -15.69 -17.57 18.75
CA ASP A 112 -16.74 -16.84 19.47
C ASP A 112 -16.30 -15.42 19.89
N LEU A 113 -15.05 -15.25 20.32
CA LEU A 113 -14.47 -13.92 20.57
C LEU A 113 -14.45 -13.06 19.29
N ILE A 114 -13.91 -13.60 18.19
CA ILE A 114 -13.83 -12.89 16.91
C ILE A 114 -15.23 -12.54 16.39
N ARG A 115 -16.20 -13.46 16.50
CA ARG A 115 -17.57 -13.20 16.08
C ARG A 115 -18.20 -12.03 16.85
N ARG A 116 -17.97 -11.92 18.16
CA ARG A 116 -18.43 -10.77 18.95
C ARG A 116 -17.77 -9.46 18.52
N GLN A 117 -16.46 -9.48 18.26
CA GLN A 117 -15.73 -8.30 17.77
C GLN A 117 -16.27 -7.84 16.42
N LEU A 118 -16.41 -8.76 15.47
CA LEU A 118 -16.99 -8.49 14.16
C LEU A 118 -18.44 -7.99 14.28
N ALA A 119 -19.30 -8.64 15.07
CA ALA A 119 -20.67 -8.17 15.28
C ALA A 119 -20.73 -6.75 15.85
N THR A 120 -19.81 -6.40 16.75
CA THR A 120 -19.70 -5.03 17.29
C THR A 120 -19.27 -4.04 16.22
N ALA A 121 -18.30 -4.39 15.38
CA ALA A 121 -17.84 -3.52 14.29
C ALA A 121 -18.91 -3.29 13.22
N PHE A 122 -19.65 -4.33 12.84
CA PHE A 122 -20.78 -4.23 11.89
C PHE A 122 -22.01 -3.50 12.45
N GLY A 123 -22.12 -3.37 13.77
CA GLY A 123 -23.13 -2.53 14.43
C GLY A 123 -22.60 -1.16 14.87
N GLY A 124 -21.33 -0.86 14.56
CA GLY A 124 -20.63 0.33 14.99
C GLY A 124 -20.66 1.47 13.97
N PRO A 125 -20.01 2.60 14.28
CA PRO A 125 -19.99 3.78 13.41
C PRO A 125 -19.26 3.55 12.07
N LYS A 126 -18.35 2.56 12.00
CA LYS A 126 -17.62 2.19 10.77
C LYS A 126 -18.31 1.08 9.95
N ALA A 127 -19.58 0.76 10.23
CA ALA A 127 -20.28 -0.36 9.59
C ALA A 127 -20.36 -0.22 8.06
N ASP A 128 -20.61 0.99 7.54
CA ASP A 128 -20.72 1.21 6.10
C ASP A 128 -19.36 1.06 5.40
N LEU A 129 -18.28 1.60 5.99
CA LEU A 129 -16.90 1.39 5.51
C LEU A 129 -16.52 -0.09 5.39
N ILE A 130 -16.98 -0.89 6.36
CA ILE A 130 -16.75 -2.33 6.36
C ILE A 130 -17.49 -2.98 5.18
N ARG A 131 -18.75 -2.60 4.94
CA ARG A 131 -19.57 -3.14 3.84
C ARG A 131 -19.01 -2.77 2.49
N ASP A 132 -18.61 -1.51 2.31
CA ASP A 132 -18.04 -1.01 1.06
C ASP A 132 -16.72 -1.71 0.76
N GLY A 133 -15.78 -1.72 1.71
CA GLY A 133 -14.51 -2.43 1.52
C GLY A 133 -14.68 -3.92 1.23
N LEU A 134 -15.68 -4.58 1.83
CA LEU A 134 -15.99 -5.98 1.51
C LEU A 134 -16.56 -6.11 0.09
N LYS A 135 -17.42 -5.18 -0.35
CA LYS A 135 -17.94 -5.18 -1.73
C LYS A 135 -16.80 -5.05 -2.73
N ASP A 136 -15.87 -4.11 -2.51
CA ASP A 136 -14.76 -3.84 -3.42
C ASP A 136 -13.78 -5.02 -3.48
N GLN A 137 -13.45 -5.61 -2.33
CA GLN A 137 -12.64 -6.84 -2.28
C GLN A 137 -13.26 -8.02 -3.03
N ASN A 138 -14.60 -8.08 -3.12
CA ASN A 138 -15.30 -9.13 -3.87
C ASN A 138 -15.54 -8.77 -5.34
N GLU A 139 -15.18 -7.56 -5.78
CA GLU A 139 -15.48 -7.11 -7.14
C GLU A 139 -14.77 -7.99 -8.18
N GLY A 140 -15.55 -8.55 -9.11
CA GLY A 140 -15.03 -9.48 -10.13
C GLY A 140 -14.91 -10.94 -9.68
N LEU A 141 -15.20 -11.26 -8.42
CA LEU A 141 -15.25 -12.65 -7.95
C LEU A 141 -16.64 -13.25 -8.17
N GLN A 142 -16.69 -14.47 -8.74
CA GLN A 142 -17.94 -15.20 -8.84
C GLN A 142 -18.35 -15.74 -7.46
N ALA A 143 -19.63 -15.57 -7.11
CA ALA A 143 -20.22 -16.09 -5.88
C ALA A 143 -20.43 -17.61 -5.94
N GLU A 144 -19.36 -18.37 -6.16
CA GLU A 144 -19.40 -19.83 -6.02
C GLU A 144 -19.10 -20.20 -4.56
N SER A 145 -19.80 -21.23 -4.06
CA SER A 145 -19.47 -21.80 -2.75
C SER A 145 -18.09 -22.46 -2.83
N ILE A 146 -17.06 -21.78 -2.34
CA ILE A 146 -15.70 -22.31 -2.34
C ILE A 146 -15.62 -23.45 -1.33
N ALA A 147 -15.33 -24.66 -1.82
CA ALA A 147 -15.09 -25.82 -0.96
C ALA A 147 -13.78 -25.61 -0.17
N LEU A 148 -13.90 -25.31 1.11
CA LEU A 148 -12.75 -25.07 1.98
C LEU A 148 -12.15 -26.39 2.45
N THR A 149 -10.87 -26.59 2.16
CA THR A 149 -10.10 -27.75 2.61
C THR A 149 -8.84 -27.27 3.30
N ILE A 150 -8.64 -27.69 4.55
CA ILE A 150 -7.43 -27.37 5.33
C ILE A 150 -6.18 -27.84 4.55
N ASN A 151 -5.13 -27.02 4.61
CA ASN A 151 -3.86 -27.21 3.90
C ASN A 151 -3.98 -27.24 2.36
N ARG A 152 -5.02 -26.62 1.79
CA ARG A 152 -5.15 -26.39 0.34
C ARG A 152 -5.09 -24.91 0.01
N THR A 153 -4.65 -24.61 -1.20
CA THR A 153 -4.75 -23.27 -1.76
C THR A 153 -6.21 -22.86 -1.92
N VAL A 154 -6.49 -21.62 -1.59
CA VAL A 154 -7.83 -21.05 -1.65
C VAL A 154 -7.74 -19.63 -2.25
N ALA A 155 -8.39 -19.44 -3.39
CA ALA A 155 -8.46 -18.14 -4.06
C ALA A 155 -9.60 -17.33 -3.43
N VAL A 156 -9.26 -16.57 -2.39
CA VAL A 156 -10.20 -15.74 -1.63
C VAL A 156 -9.66 -14.33 -1.43
N PRO A 157 -10.56 -13.34 -1.38
CA PRO A 157 -10.19 -11.95 -1.15
C PRO A 157 -9.64 -11.73 0.26
N ARG A 158 -8.86 -10.66 0.40
CA ARG A 158 -8.30 -10.23 1.70
C ARG A 158 -9.34 -9.47 2.49
N VAL A 159 -9.15 -9.42 3.80
CA VAL A 159 -10.00 -8.59 4.68
C VAL A 159 -9.64 -7.09 4.49
N PRO A 160 -10.63 -6.20 4.29
CA PRO A 160 -10.40 -4.76 4.20
C PRO A 160 -9.64 -4.18 5.41
N PRO A 161 -8.79 -3.16 5.25
CA PRO A 161 -7.99 -2.59 6.35
C PRO A 161 -8.83 -2.16 7.57
N VAL A 162 -10.02 -1.62 7.35
CA VAL A 162 -10.94 -1.21 8.44
C VAL A 162 -11.36 -2.38 9.34
N LEU A 163 -11.47 -3.59 8.79
CA LEU A 163 -11.77 -4.79 9.57
C LEU A 163 -10.53 -5.34 10.28
N LEU A 164 -9.33 -5.13 9.75
CA LEU A 164 -8.07 -5.52 10.40
C LEU A 164 -7.84 -4.76 11.71
N GLU A 165 -8.37 -3.54 11.85
CA GLU A 165 -8.36 -2.80 13.13
C GLU A 165 -9.19 -3.49 14.23
N THR A 166 -10.20 -4.28 13.84
CA THR A 166 -11.12 -4.97 14.76
C THR A 166 -10.62 -6.38 15.10
N LEU A 167 -9.97 -7.03 14.15
CA LEU A 167 -9.51 -8.41 14.29
C LEU A 167 -8.27 -8.50 15.19
N PRO A 168 -8.05 -9.65 15.86
CA PRO A 168 -6.82 -9.87 16.60
C PRO A 168 -5.60 -9.74 15.69
N GLN A 169 -4.52 -9.11 16.16
CA GLN A 169 -3.29 -9.00 15.38
C GLN A 169 -2.70 -10.39 15.09
N LEU A 170 -2.17 -10.53 13.87
CA LEU A 170 -1.54 -11.74 13.38
C LEU A 170 -0.02 -11.53 13.21
N PRO A 171 0.80 -12.58 13.39
CA PRO A 171 2.18 -12.53 12.93
C PRO A 171 2.22 -12.45 11.39
N GLN A 172 3.26 -11.86 10.82
CA GLN A 172 3.38 -11.58 9.37
C GLN A 172 3.26 -12.82 8.46
N GLN A 173 3.45 -14.02 9.01
CA GLN A 173 3.40 -15.28 8.26
C GLN A 173 1.98 -15.71 7.89
N VAL A 174 0.97 -15.17 8.57
CA VAL A 174 -0.43 -15.49 8.31
C VAL A 174 -1.28 -14.22 8.20
N GLU A 175 -2.36 -14.34 7.46
CA GLU A 175 -3.30 -13.25 7.24
C GLU A 175 -4.74 -13.74 7.31
N PHE A 176 -5.66 -12.80 7.51
CA PHE A 176 -7.08 -13.07 7.38
C PHE A 176 -7.54 -12.85 5.93
N ALA A 177 -8.36 -13.77 5.47
CA ALA A 177 -9.12 -13.70 4.23
C ALA A 177 -10.58 -14.06 4.53
N PHE A 178 -11.47 -13.92 3.55
CA PHE A 178 -12.86 -14.31 3.75
C PHE A 178 -13.51 -14.87 2.48
N SER A 179 -14.56 -15.67 2.67
CA SER A 179 -15.43 -16.13 1.58
C SER A 179 -16.86 -16.16 2.08
N GLY A 180 -17.72 -15.32 1.52
CA GLY A 180 -19.06 -15.08 2.05
C GLY A 180 -19.01 -14.73 3.54
N ARG A 181 -19.63 -15.55 4.39
CA ARG A 181 -19.65 -15.37 5.85
C ARG A 181 -18.52 -16.08 6.59
N THR A 182 -17.60 -16.73 5.88
CA THR A 182 -16.51 -17.50 6.48
C THR A 182 -15.26 -16.64 6.59
N LEU A 183 -14.68 -16.55 7.79
CA LEU A 183 -13.35 -15.97 7.98
C LEU A 183 -12.32 -17.09 7.85
N ILE A 184 -11.30 -16.85 7.05
CA ILE A 184 -10.24 -17.78 6.71
C ILE A 184 -8.94 -17.25 7.30
N LEU A 185 -8.17 -18.13 7.93
CA LEU A 185 -6.77 -17.88 8.28
C LEU A 185 -5.89 -18.55 7.22
N ARG A 186 -5.03 -17.79 6.57
CA ARG A 186 -4.20 -18.24 5.44
C ARG A 186 -2.73 -18.00 5.72
N ASP A 187 -1.88 -18.91 5.23
CA ASP A 187 -0.44 -18.72 5.17
C ASP A 187 -0.08 -17.82 3.99
N VAL A 188 0.63 -16.73 4.28
CA VAL A 188 1.01 -15.72 3.28
C VAL A 188 1.93 -16.29 2.21
N ASP A 189 3.01 -16.98 2.59
CA ASP A 189 4.01 -17.50 1.64
C ASP A 189 3.47 -18.71 0.88
N ALA A 190 2.68 -19.57 1.53
CA ALA A 190 2.19 -20.82 0.93
C ALA A 190 0.86 -20.67 0.19
N ASP A 191 0.18 -19.53 0.32
CA ASP A 191 -1.22 -19.35 -0.11
C ASP A 191 -2.17 -20.43 0.40
N THR A 192 -1.92 -20.96 1.59
CA THR A 192 -2.55 -22.20 2.04
C THR A 192 -3.52 -21.92 3.17
N LEU A 193 -4.72 -22.49 3.08
CA LEU A 193 -5.73 -22.41 4.12
C LEU A 193 -5.20 -23.09 5.39
N VAL A 194 -4.97 -22.31 6.44
CA VAL A 194 -4.47 -22.76 7.75
C VAL A 194 -5.63 -23.21 8.63
N ASP A 195 -6.67 -22.39 8.73
CA ASP A 195 -7.88 -22.68 9.48
C ASP A 195 -9.02 -21.79 8.99
N PHE A 196 -10.26 -22.05 9.39
CA PHE A 196 -11.40 -21.21 9.06
C PHE A 196 -12.51 -21.31 10.10
N MET A 197 -13.24 -20.21 10.29
CA MET A 197 -14.44 -20.20 11.10
C MET A 197 -15.66 -19.80 10.25
N LEU A 198 -16.67 -20.67 10.28
CA LEU A 198 -17.93 -20.43 9.59
C LEU A 198 -18.74 -19.36 10.33
N GLN A 199 -19.54 -18.61 9.57
CA GLN A 199 -20.47 -17.61 10.11
C GLN A 199 -19.76 -16.58 11.02
N ALA A 200 -18.58 -16.11 10.59
CA ALA A 200 -17.83 -15.06 11.26
C ALA A 200 -18.52 -13.71 11.14
N PHE A 201 -19.12 -13.45 9.96
CA PHE A 201 -19.80 -12.20 9.65
C PHE A 201 -21.32 -12.30 9.87
N PRO A 202 -21.99 -11.23 10.35
CA PRO A 202 -23.44 -11.20 10.48
C PRO A 202 -24.15 -11.24 9.12
N ASP A 203 -25.44 -11.59 9.11
CA ASP A 203 -26.27 -11.59 7.90
C ASP A 203 -26.47 -10.18 7.34
N SER A 204 -26.32 -9.97 6.02
CA SER A 204 -26.69 -8.72 5.32
C SER A 204 -26.81 -8.91 3.79
N PRO A 205 -27.63 -8.08 3.09
CA PRO A 205 -28.32 -8.41 1.81
C PRO A 205 -27.44 -8.27 0.55
N PRO A 206 -27.90 -8.72 -0.64
CA PRO A 206 -27.11 -8.67 -1.87
C PRO A 206 -27.02 -7.26 -2.47
N ALA A 207 -25.87 -6.96 -3.06
CA ALA A 207 -25.54 -5.74 -3.79
C ALA A 207 -26.23 -5.67 -5.17
N GLY A 208 -26.58 -4.47 -5.59
CA GLY A 208 -27.09 -4.16 -6.93
C GLY A 208 -25.98 -4.02 -7.99
N ASP A 209 -26.39 -4.24 -9.23
CA ASP A 209 -25.57 -4.31 -10.44
C ASP A 209 -24.90 -2.98 -10.82
N VAL A 210 -23.71 -3.07 -11.42
CA VAL A 210 -22.98 -1.95 -12.05
C VAL A 210 -22.95 -2.17 -13.57
N PRO A 211 -23.32 -1.17 -14.41
CA PRO A 211 -23.25 -1.29 -15.87
C PRO A 211 -21.86 -0.98 -16.42
N ALA A 212 -21.49 -1.69 -17.50
CA ALA A 212 -20.26 -1.48 -18.27
C ALA A 212 -20.37 -0.29 -19.25
N LEU A 213 -19.30 0.52 -19.36
CA LEU A 213 -19.19 1.61 -20.33
C LEU A 213 -18.24 1.27 -21.50
N SER A 214 -18.62 1.74 -22.69
CA SER A 214 -17.91 1.56 -23.97
C SER A 214 -16.71 2.50 -24.13
N PRO A 215 -15.69 2.11 -24.94
CA PRO A 215 -14.50 2.92 -25.16
C PRO A 215 -14.79 4.13 -26.08
N ALA A 216 -14.28 5.30 -25.69
CA ALA A 216 -14.20 6.47 -26.55
C ALA A 216 -13.03 6.35 -27.53
N ALA A 217 -13.23 6.87 -28.75
CA ALA A 217 -12.26 6.83 -29.84
C ALA A 217 -10.98 7.63 -29.53
N VAL A 218 -9.85 7.04 -29.89
CA VAL A 218 -8.52 7.64 -29.80
C VAL A 218 -8.27 8.49 -31.06
N SER A 219 -7.98 9.78 -30.88
CA SER A 219 -7.43 10.63 -31.95
C SER A 219 -5.91 10.46 -32.04
N ASP A 220 -5.38 10.33 -33.25
CA ASP A 220 -3.95 10.28 -33.54
C ASP A 220 -3.32 11.69 -33.53
N GLY A 221 -3.07 12.23 -32.35
CA GLY A 221 -2.38 13.50 -32.20
C GLY A 221 -0.89 13.39 -32.53
N SER A 222 -0.49 13.91 -33.68
CA SER A 222 0.88 14.05 -34.18
C SER A 222 1.62 15.29 -33.63
N ASP A 223 1.10 15.92 -32.58
CA ASP A 223 1.78 17.02 -31.90
C ASP A 223 2.92 16.51 -31.00
N PRO A 224 4.06 17.21 -30.92
CA PRO A 224 5.11 16.87 -29.98
C PRO A 224 4.54 16.91 -28.55
N LEU A 225 4.70 15.82 -27.82
CA LEU A 225 4.23 15.72 -26.44
C LEU A 225 4.84 16.85 -25.60
N PHE A 226 3.98 17.59 -24.89
CA PHE A 226 4.41 18.36 -23.74
C PHE A 226 5.21 17.44 -22.80
N ALA A 227 6.33 17.93 -22.29
CA ALA A 227 7.30 17.08 -21.62
C ALA A 227 8.10 17.83 -20.56
N LEU A 228 8.60 17.07 -19.60
CA LEU A 228 9.36 17.58 -18.46
C LEU A 228 10.58 18.38 -18.95
N PRO A 229 11.02 19.42 -18.20
CA PRO A 229 11.97 20.40 -18.70
C PRO A 229 13.33 19.81 -19.11
N GLY A 230 13.75 18.68 -18.54
CA GLY A 230 15.00 18.03 -18.95
C GLY A 230 16.25 18.61 -18.29
N ILE A 231 16.13 19.05 -17.04
CA ILE A 231 17.19 19.78 -16.31
C ILE A 231 18.39 18.85 -16.06
N PRO A 232 19.63 19.28 -16.39
CA PRO A 232 20.83 18.48 -16.12
C PRO A 232 20.98 18.14 -14.63
N GLY A 233 21.29 16.88 -14.33
CA GLY A 233 21.46 16.40 -12.95
C GLY A 233 20.16 16.17 -12.18
N SER A 234 18.99 16.34 -12.82
CA SER A 234 17.70 16.01 -12.23
C SER A 234 17.47 14.50 -12.12
N THR A 235 16.50 14.11 -11.31
CA THR A 235 16.00 12.73 -11.22
C THR A 235 14.61 12.66 -11.83
N ARG A 236 14.40 11.75 -12.80
CA ARG A 236 13.11 11.54 -13.45
C ARG A 236 12.55 10.15 -13.19
N PHE A 237 11.29 10.10 -12.80
CA PHE A 237 10.55 8.87 -12.56
C PHE A 237 9.12 8.99 -13.06
N ALA A 238 8.50 7.86 -13.37
CA ALA A 238 7.06 7.78 -13.58
C ALA A 238 6.36 7.19 -12.36
N LEU A 239 5.04 7.28 -12.31
CA LEU A 239 4.23 6.58 -11.31
C LEU A 239 2.90 6.12 -11.91
N ILE A 240 2.41 5.01 -11.39
CA ILE A 240 1.15 4.35 -11.77
C ILE A 240 0.53 3.70 -10.53
N GLY A 241 -0.78 3.78 -10.35
CA GLY A 241 -1.54 3.03 -9.35
C GLY A 241 -2.65 2.24 -10.04
N ASP A 242 -3.06 1.13 -9.44
CA ASP A 242 -4.28 0.41 -9.82
C ASP A 242 -4.23 -0.07 -11.27
N SER A 243 -3.02 -0.45 -11.69
CA SER A 243 -2.72 -0.79 -13.07
C SER A 243 -2.98 -2.24 -13.40
N GLY A 244 -2.97 -3.15 -12.42
CA GLY A 244 -2.87 -4.60 -12.64
C GLY A 244 -4.09 -5.31 -13.21
N SER A 245 -4.97 -4.64 -13.97
CA SER A 245 -6.25 -5.22 -14.39
C SER A 245 -6.12 -6.29 -15.48
N GLY A 246 -5.00 -6.32 -16.22
CA GLY A 246 -4.78 -7.21 -17.37
C GLY A 246 -5.60 -6.83 -18.61
N ASP A 247 -6.29 -5.69 -18.59
CA ASP A 247 -7.25 -5.29 -19.61
C ASP A 247 -6.70 -4.27 -20.61
N TRP A 248 -7.57 -3.82 -21.52
CA TRP A 248 -7.23 -2.88 -22.58
C TRP A 248 -6.84 -1.49 -22.04
N ALA A 249 -7.41 -1.05 -20.91
CA ALA A 249 -7.17 0.26 -20.35
C ALA A 249 -5.78 0.32 -19.72
N GLN A 250 -5.39 -0.74 -18.99
CA GLN A 250 -3.99 -0.91 -18.55
C GLN A 250 -3.04 -0.86 -19.74
N GLN A 251 -3.31 -1.64 -20.79
CA GLN A 251 -2.43 -1.69 -21.97
C GLN A 251 -2.29 -0.32 -22.64
N ALA A 252 -3.37 0.47 -22.68
CA ALA A 252 -3.34 1.82 -23.22
C ALA A 252 -2.45 2.77 -22.40
N VAL A 253 -2.53 2.71 -21.06
CA VAL A 253 -1.65 3.47 -20.16
C VAL A 253 -0.20 3.03 -20.33
N ALA A 254 0.09 1.73 -20.33
CA ALA A 254 1.44 1.19 -20.52
C ALA A 254 2.07 1.61 -21.85
N ASN A 255 1.30 1.56 -22.94
CA ASN A 255 1.73 2.04 -24.26
C ASN A 255 2.03 3.55 -24.26
N ALA A 256 1.25 4.34 -23.53
CA ALA A 256 1.49 5.78 -23.40
C ALA A 256 2.75 6.10 -22.59
N MET A 257 3.03 5.33 -21.53
CA MET A 257 4.30 5.43 -20.79
C MET A 257 5.50 5.12 -21.68
N LEU A 258 5.45 4.03 -22.46
CA LEU A 258 6.52 3.65 -23.39
C LEU A 258 6.72 4.71 -24.49
N ARG A 259 5.62 5.26 -25.02
CA ARG A 259 5.68 6.36 -25.99
C ARG A 259 6.37 7.58 -25.37
N TYR A 260 5.92 8.05 -24.21
CA TYR A 260 6.56 9.18 -23.51
C TYR A 260 8.05 8.92 -23.24
N PHE A 261 8.39 7.72 -22.75
CA PHE A 261 9.78 7.34 -22.50
C PHE A 261 10.67 7.42 -23.75
N THR A 262 10.12 7.00 -24.90
CA THR A 262 10.89 6.90 -26.16
C THR A 262 10.92 8.19 -26.97
N THR A 263 9.89 9.04 -26.86
CA THR A 263 9.75 10.23 -27.72
C THR A 263 9.86 11.56 -26.97
N ALA A 264 9.61 11.58 -25.65
CA ALA A 264 9.57 12.81 -24.87
C ALA A 264 10.74 12.90 -23.88
N ARG A 265 10.67 12.15 -22.77
CA ARG A 265 11.70 12.15 -21.72
C ARG A 265 11.86 10.77 -21.11
N ARG A 266 13.11 10.33 -21.02
CA ARG A 266 13.46 9.11 -20.28
C ARG A 266 13.35 9.34 -18.78
N PHE A 267 12.76 8.36 -18.11
CA PHE A 267 12.72 8.20 -16.66
C PHE A 267 13.42 6.90 -16.29
N SER A 268 14.05 6.85 -15.11
CA SER A 268 14.89 5.70 -14.73
C SER A 268 14.11 4.60 -14.01
N PHE A 269 13.00 4.96 -13.39
CA PHE A 269 12.16 4.04 -12.63
C PHE A 269 10.70 4.49 -12.59
N VAL A 270 9.83 3.57 -12.20
CA VAL A 270 8.39 3.74 -11.98
C VAL A 270 8.07 3.45 -10.51
N LEU A 271 7.30 4.32 -9.86
CA LEU A 271 6.66 4.01 -8.57
C LEU A 271 5.32 3.33 -8.85
N MET A 272 5.11 2.13 -8.32
CA MET A 272 3.81 1.47 -8.38
C MET A 272 3.06 1.71 -7.06
N LEU A 273 1.88 2.30 -7.14
CA LEU A 273 1.09 2.77 -6.01
C LEU A 273 0.12 1.71 -5.49
N GLY A 274 0.43 0.42 -5.68
CA GLY A 274 -0.41 -0.70 -5.26
C GLY A 274 -1.49 -1.07 -6.27
N ASP A 275 -2.12 -2.22 -6.00
CA ASP A 275 -2.99 -2.96 -6.91
C ASP A 275 -2.29 -3.23 -8.24
N ASN A 276 -1.10 -3.81 -8.07
CA ASN A 276 -0.18 -4.17 -9.13
C ASN A 276 -0.68 -5.41 -9.88
N LEU A 277 -1.35 -6.34 -9.19
CA LEU A 277 -1.93 -7.57 -9.74
C LEU A 277 -3.31 -7.82 -9.11
N TYR A 278 -4.38 -7.82 -9.90
CA TYR A 278 -5.74 -8.07 -9.39
C TYR A 278 -6.06 -9.56 -9.27
N HIS A 279 -5.46 -10.41 -10.12
CA HIS A 279 -5.71 -11.84 -10.17
C HIS A 279 -4.45 -12.67 -9.88
N ASP A 280 -3.39 -12.03 -9.39
CA ASP A 280 -2.09 -12.67 -9.12
C ASP A 280 -1.45 -13.24 -10.40
N ASP A 281 -1.67 -12.60 -11.56
CA ASP A 281 -1.08 -13.00 -12.85
C ASP A 281 0.07 -12.06 -13.26
N TYR A 282 1.28 -12.44 -12.86
CA TYR A 282 2.53 -11.71 -13.14
C TYR A 282 2.78 -11.44 -14.63
N GLN A 283 2.22 -12.25 -15.53
CA GLN A 283 2.45 -12.11 -16.97
C GLN A 283 1.50 -11.09 -17.56
N SER A 284 0.19 -11.36 -17.48
CA SER A 284 -0.81 -10.54 -18.16
C SER A 284 -1.03 -9.19 -17.47
N GLU A 285 -0.85 -9.12 -16.15
CA GLU A 285 -1.12 -7.91 -15.37
C GLU A 285 0.13 -7.04 -15.13
N PHE A 286 1.32 -7.50 -15.53
CA PHE A 286 2.54 -6.71 -15.38
C PHE A 286 3.56 -6.91 -16.51
N SER A 287 4.07 -8.12 -16.66
CA SER A 287 5.28 -8.33 -17.46
C SER A 287 5.07 -8.06 -18.95
N VAL A 288 3.92 -8.46 -19.49
CA VAL A 288 3.55 -8.22 -20.90
C VAL A 288 3.21 -6.74 -21.14
N PRO A 289 2.31 -6.09 -20.36
CA PRO A 289 2.01 -4.67 -20.54
C PRO A 289 3.25 -3.77 -20.50
N TYR A 290 4.18 -4.04 -19.57
CA TYR A 290 5.36 -3.19 -19.33
C TYR A 290 6.66 -3.70 -19.95
N GLN A 291 6.61 -4.76 -20.77
CA GLN A 291 7.79 -5.40 -21.37
C GLN A 291 8.75 -4.40 -22.02
N GLY A 292 8.21 -3.46 -22.80
CA GLY A 292 9.03 -2.47 -23.51
C GLY A 292 9.84 -1.56 -22.59
N LEU A 293 9.35 -1.26 -21.38
CA LEU A 293 10.08 -0.49 -20.37
C LEU A 293 11.09 -1.37 -19.62
N LEU A 294 10.69 -2.59 -19.25
CA LEU A 294 11.55 -3.57 -18.58
C LEU A 294 12.80 -3.90 -19.40
N GLU A 295 12.64 -4.18 -20.70
CA GLU A 295 13.76 -4.45 -21.62
C GLU A 295 14.71 -3.26 -21.82
N ARG A 296 14.26 -2.05 -21.47
CA ARG A 296 15.06 -0.81 -21.51
C ARG A 296 15.69 -0.47 -20.16
N GLY A 297 15.60 -1.36 -19.19
CA GLY A 297 16.22 -1.22 -17.87
C GLY A 297 15.48 -0.28 -16.92
N VAL A 298 14.21 0.02 -17.18
CA VAL A 298 13.38 0.79 -16.25
C VAL A 298 13.02 -0.09 -15.05
N LEU A 299 13.33 0.38 -13.85
CA LEU A 299 12.99 -0.33 -12.61
C LEU A 299 11.56 0.00 -12.17
N PHE A 300 10.89 -0.94 -11.51
CA PHE A 300 9.57 -0.73 -10.91
C PHE A 300 9.68 -0.93 -9.40
N TYR A 301 9.35 0.08 -8.61
CA TYR A 301 9.35 0.06 -7.15
C TYR A 301 7.90 0.02 -6.65
N ALA A 302 7.45 -1.12 -6.14
CA ALA A 302 6.05 -1.32 -5.78
C ALA A 302 5.73 -1.10 -4.30
N ALA A 303 4.63 -0.38 -4.04
CA ALA A 303 3.82 -0.57 -2.84
C ALA A 303 2.81 -1.70 -3.08
N LEU A 304 2.38 -2.39 -2.02
CA LEU A 304 1.26 -3.32 -2.11
C LEU A 304 -0.06 -2.60 -1.82
N GLY A 305 -1.07 -2.89 -2.63
CA GLY A 305 -2.46 -2.51 -2.43
C GLY A 305 -3.31 -3.65 -1.89
N ASN A 306 -4.61 -3.42 -1.79
CA ASN A 306 -5.53 -4.38 -1.17
C ASN A 306 -5.89 -5.54 -2.10
N HIS A 307 -5.52 -5.49 -3.39
CA HIS A 307 -5.53 -6.59 -4.36
C HIS A 307 -4.20 -7.37 -4.43
N ASP A 308 -3.10 -6.82 -3.92
CA ASP A 308 -1.77 -7.43 -3.98
C ASP A 308 -1.47 -8.41 -2.84
N ARG A 309 -0.79 -9.52 -3.16
CA ARG A 309 -0.39 -10.54 -2.19
C ARG A 309 0.94 -10.17 -1.53
N GLU A 310 1.06 -10.35 -0.22
CA GLU A 310 2.32 -10.07 0.50
C GLU A 310 3.51 -10.90 -0.02
N LEU A 311 3.26 -12.09 -0.58
CA LEU A 311 4.26 -12.91 -1.27
C LEU A 311 4.93 -12.18 -2.44
N GLN A 312 4.26 -11.20 -3.07
CA GLN A 312 4.79 -10.41 -4.17
C GLN A 312 6.01 -9.56 -3.80
N GLN A 313 6.31 -9.38 -2.49
CA GLN A 313 7.58 -8.77 -2.07
C GLN A 313 8.82 -9.54 -2.57
N HIS A 314 8.65 -10.82 -2.92
CA HIS A 314 9.69 -11.69 -3.48
C HIS A 314 9.77 -11.63 -5.01
N TYR A 315 8.80 -11.00 -5.68
CA TYR A 315 8.82 -10.82 -7.13
C TYR A 315 9.83 -9.74 -7.50
N LYS A 316 11.04 -10.16 -7.91
CA LYS A 316 12.19 -9.25 -8.09
C LYS A 316 11.93 -8.05 -9.01
N PRO A 317 11.12 -8.16 -10.10
CA PRO A 317 10.79 -6.99 -10.92
C PRO A 317 10.09 -5.84 -10.17
N PHE A 318 9.46 -6.08 -9.01
CA PHE A 318 8.86 -5.05 -8.17
C PHE A 318 9.84 -4.30 -7.25
N HIS A 319 11.11 -4.71 -7.21
CA HIS A 319 12.18 -4.05 -6.45
C HIS A 319 11.83 -3.73 -4.98
N MET A 320 11.02 -4.58 -4.34
CA MET A 320 10.59 -4.42 -2.95
C MET A 320 11.64 -4.84 -1.92
N THR A 321 12.76 -5.41 -2.38
CA THR A 321 13.87 -5.87 -1.51
C THR A 321 13.44 -6.88 -0.45
N ASP A 322 12.45 -7.73 -0.77
CA ASP A 322 11.88 -8.74 0.14
C ASP A 322 11.32 -8.12 1.44
N ARG A 323 10.74 -6.91 1.36
CA ARG A 323 10.13 -6.18 2.48
C ARG A 323 8.79 -5.57 2.07
N LEU A 324 7.82 -5.55 2.99
CA LEU A 324 6.50 -4.93 2.79
C LEU A 324 6.54 -3.39 2.90
N TYR A 325 7.56 -2.84 3.55
CA TYR A 325 7.88 -1.42 3.59
C TYR A 325 9.39 -1.25 3.53
N TYR A 326 9.86 -0.29 2.74
CA TYR A 326 11.27 -0.13 2.42
C TYR A 326 11.57 1.28 1.97
N ALA A 327 12.85 1.60 1.82
CA ALA A 327 13.24 2.95 1.45
C ALA A 327 14.53 2.94 0.61
N PHE A 328 14.53 3.74 -0.44
CA PHE A 328 15.66 3.88 -1.36
C PHE A 328 15.94 5.37 -1.64
N THR A 329 17.08 5.65 -2.25
CA THR A 329 17.52 7.02 -2.54
C THR A 329 17.93 7.08 -3.99
N GLU A 330 17.31 7.98 -4.75
CA GLU A 330 17.65 8.24 -6.13
C GLU A 330 17.85 9.75 -6.30
N GLY A 331 19.04 10.12 -6.78
CA GLY A 331 19.50 11.50 -6.88
C GLY A 331 19.25 12.34 -5.62
N ASN A 332 18.42 13.39 -5.75
CA ASN A 332 18.11 14.32 -4.67
C ASN A 332 16.84 13.97 -3.87
N ALA A 333 16.39 12.72 -3.89
CA ALA A 333 15.20 12.28 -3.18
C ALA A 333 15.41 10.97 -2.41
N ARG A 334 14.82 10.91 -1.21
CA ARG A 334 14.64 9.71 -0.41
C ARG A 334 13.17 9.29 -0.56
N PHE A 335 12.98 8.08 -1.05
CA PHE A 335 11.67 7.47 -1.21
C PHE A 335 11.43 6.48 -0.08
N VAL A 336 10.24 6.51 0.51
CA VAL A 336 9.81 5.58 1.54
C VAL A 336 8.47 4.97 1.15
N VAL A 337 8.43 3.65 1.09
CA VAL A 337 7.25 2.87 0.78
C VAL A 337 6.64 2.36 2.07
N LEU A 338 5.34 2.55 2.25
CA LEU A 338 4.59 2.02 3.39
C LEU A 338 3.58 0.96 2.93
N ASN A 339 3.33 -0.03 3.77
CA ASN A 339 2.23 -0.97 3.62
C ASN A 339 0.95 -0.36 4.23
N SER A 340 0.15 0.27 3.40
CA SER A 340 -1.14 0.86 3.81
C SER A 340 -2.26 -0.16 4.02
N ASN A 341 -2.05 -1.46 3.72
CA ASN A 341 -2.99 -2.51 4.14
C ASN A 341 -2.97 -2.71 5.66
N LYS A 342 -1.87 -2.33 6.31
CA LYS A 342 -1.67 -2.41 7.76
C LYS A 342 -1.32 -1.02 8.32
N PRO A 343 -2.21 -0.02 8.18
CA PRO A 343 -1.87 1.37 8.49
C PRO A 343 -1.63 1.58 9.99
N GLY A 344 -2.23 0.74 10.84
CA GLY A 344 -2.07 0.74 12.29
C GLY A 344 -0.81 0.06 12.82
N ASP A 345 0.04 -0.54 11.96
CA ASP A 345 1.28 -1.21 12.39
C ASP A 345 2.26 -0.21 13.05
N ASP A 346 2.45 -0.35 14.36
CA ASP A 346 3.37 0.49 15.14
C ASP A 346 4.82 0.32 14.68
N ALA A 347 5.26 -0.90 14.35
CA ALA A 347 6.64 -1.15 13.96
C ALA A 347 7.01 -0.43 12.66
N GLN A 348 6.09 -0.41 11.69
CA GLN A 348 6.23 0.38 10.47
C GLN A 348 6.28 1.89 10.77
N ARG A 349 5.38 2.38 11.62
CA ARG A 349 5.27 3.81 11.92
C ARG A 349 6.48 4.34 12.69
N GLU A 350 7.05 3.53 13.58
CA GLU A 350 8.31 3.82 14.27
C GLU A 350 9.52 3.70 13.34
N TRP A 351 9.53 2.70 12.46
CA TRP A 351 10.59 2.52 11.47
C TRP A 351 10.75 3.74 10.53
N LEU A 352 9.65 4.46 10.25
CA LEU A 352 9.65 5.68 9.43
C LEU A 352 10.62 6.75 9.95
N ASP A 353 10.73 6.88 11.29
CA ASP A 353 11.63 7.84 11.94
C ASP A 353 13.10 7.57 11.55
N GLY A 354 13.48 6.29 11.47
CA GLY A 354 14.80 5.87 11.01
C GLY A 354 14.96 5.97 9.48
N ALA A 355 13.89 5.73 8.71
CA ALA A 355 13.92 5.74 7.24
C ALA A 355 14.29 7.12 6.65
N PHE A 356 13.90 8.20 7.35
CA PHE A 356 14.24 9.59 7.00
C PHE A 356 15.37 10.21 7.84
N GLY A 357 15.87 9.50 8.86
CA GLY A 357 16.83 10.03 9.86
C GLY A 357 18.15 10.58 9.31
N HIS A 358 18.50 10.29 8.05
CA HIS A 358 19.74 10.75 7.40
C HIS A 358 19.51 11.41 6.03
N THR A 359 18.30 11.91 5.78
CA THR A 359 17.92 12.45 4.46
C THR A 359 18.48 13.85 4.17
N GLY A 360 18.94 14.59 5.19
CA GLY A 360 19.51 15.93 5.02
C GLY A 360 18.55 16.88 4.31
N THR A 361 19.00 17.48 3.20
CA THR A 361 18.23 18.39 2.34
C THR A 361 17.60 17.72 1.13
N LYS A 362 17.63 16.38 1.03
CA LYS A 362 16.93 15.67 -0.05
C LYS A 362 15.41 15.79 0.14
N TRP A 363 14.68 15.68 -0.97
CA TRP A 363 13.24 15.49 -0.95
C TRP A 363 12.87 14.24 -0.15
N ARG A 364 11.85 14.33 0.69
CA ARG A 364 11.25 13.24 1.44
C ARG A 364 9.93 12.88 0.76
N ILE A 365 9.93 11.75 0.07
CA ILE A 365 8.76 11.30 -0.69
C ILE A 365 8.29 9.99 -0.09
N SER A 366 7.01 9.92 0.24
CA SER A 366 6.37 8.67 0.64
C SER A 366 5.37 8.23 -0.42
N PHE A 367 5.25 6.92 -0.62
CA PHE A 367 4.16 6.39 -1.44
C PHE A 367 3.65 5.07 -0.88
N PHE A 368 2.35 4.86 -1.04
CA PHE A 368 1.60 3.71 -0.54
C PHE A 368 0.20 3.74 -1.15
N HIS A 369 -0.51 2.61 -1.10
CA HIS A 369 -1.74 2.43 -1.84
C HIS A 369 -2.92 3.31 -1.42
N HIS A 370 -3.40 3.21 -0.18
CA HIS A 370 -4.62 3.89 0.24
C HIS A 370 -4.35 5.38 0.56
N PRO A 371 -5.10 6.34 -0.01
CA PRO A 371 -4.87 7.77 0.17
C PRO A 371 -5.34 8.30 1.53
N LEU A 372 -4.64 9.30 2.09
CA LEU A 372 -5.05 10.02 3.32
C LEU A 372 -6.15 11.05 3.04
N TYR A 373 -6.18 11.57 1.83
CA TYR A 373 -7.10 12.58 1.34
C TYR A 373 -7.57 12.10 -0.03
N SER A 374 -8.88 12.00 -0.18
CA SER A 374 -9.51 11.58 -1.42
C SER A 374 -10.91 12.20 -1.49
N SER A 375 -11.32 12.47 -2.72
CA SER A 375 -12.68 12.87 -3.09
C SER A 375 -13.36 11.86 -4.01
N GLY A 376 -12.78 10.66 -4.11
CA GLY A 376 -13.38 9.49 -4.73
C GLY A 376 -14.31 8.73 -3.79
N GLN A 377 -14.65 7.52 -4.22
CA GLN A 377 -15.55 6.62 -3.51
C GLN A 377 -15.03 6.27 -2.11
N HIS A 378 -13.71 6.20 -1.91
CA HIS A 378 -13.11 5.80 -0.63
C HIS A 378 -12.79 6.97 0.32
N ALA A 379 -13.33 8.16 0.06
CA ALA A 379 -13.07 9.35 0.86
C ALA A 379 -13.36 9.18 2.37
N GLN A 380 -14.32 8.34 2.75
CA GLN A 380 -14.60 8.04 4.15
C GLN A 380 -13.49 7.16 4.77
N GLN A 381 -13.01 6.13 4.06
CA GLN A 381 -11.93 5.26 4.53
C GLN A 381 -10.64 6.07 4.74
N SER A 382 -10.34 6.99 3.82
CA SER A 382 -9.23 7.94 3.95
C SER A 382 -9.31 8.75 5.26
N ARG A 383 -10.49 9.30 5.57
CA ARG A 383 -10.70 10.17 6.75
C ARG A 383 -10.69 9.40 8.07
N GLU A 384 -11.26 8.21 8.10
CA GLU A 384 -11.56 7.49 9.35
C GLU A 384 -10.55 6.40 9.72
N SER A 385 -9.75 5.92 8.77
CA SER A 385 -8.80 4.81 9.01
C SER A 385 -7.39 5.19 8.58
N ILE A 386 -7.19 5.64 7.35
CA ILE A 386 -5.83 5.85 6.81
C ILE A 386 -5.15 7.10 7.40
N ARG A 387 -5.82 8.26 7.32
CA ARG A 387 -5.31 9.53 7.84
C ARG A 387 -4.96 9.50 9.33
N PRO A 388 -5.86 9.08 10.24
CA PRO A 388 -5.53 9.07 11.67
C PRO A 388 -4.37 8.13 12.01
N ALA A 389 -4.16 7.06 11.22
CA ALA A 389 -3.11 6.09 11.46
C ALA A 389 -1.73 6.57 10.98
N LEU A 390 -1.64 7.15 9.77
CA LEU A 390 -0.36 7.44 9.09
C LEU A 390 0.06 8.92 9.13
N GLU A 391 -0.87 9.87 9.12
CA GLU A 391 -0.55 11.31 9.05
C GLU A 391 0.39 11.77 10.18
N PRO A 392 0.20 11.36 11.47
CA PRO A 392 1.09 11.79 12.54
C PRO A 392 2.55 11.40 12.31
N ALA A 393 2.80 10.20 11.76
CA ALA A 393 4.13 9.72 11.47
C ALA A 393 4.76 10.45 10.27
N LEU A 394 3.97 10.71 9.22
CA LEU A 394 4.42 11.47 8.04
C LEU A 394 4.78 12.91 8.38
N VAL A 395 3.94 13.58 9.18
CA VAL A 395 4.15 14.97 9.63
C VAL A 395 5.39 15.07 10.52
N ARG A 396 5.55 14.16 11.50
CA ARG A 396 6.73 14.12 12.38
C ARG A 396 8.03 13.96 11.58
N ASN A 397 7.98 13.21 10.47
CA ASN A 397 9.11 12.99 9.58
C ASN A 397 9.30 14.05 8.49
N ARG A 398 8.46 15.10 8.48
CA ARG A 398 8.52 16.23 7.53
C ARG A 398 8.52 15.77 6.07
N VAL A 399 7.66 14.80 5.75
CA VAL A 399 7.49 14.34 4.37
C VAL A 399 7.06 15.51 3.49
N ASP A 400 7.67 15.68 2.31
CA ASP A 400 7.37 16.79 1.41
C ASP A 400 6.18 16.43 0.50
N VAL A 401 6.16 15.19 -0.01
CA VAL A 401 5.15 14.71 -0.98
C VAL A 401 4.72 13.28 -0.69
N VAL A 402 3.43 13.00 -0.82
CA VAL A 402 2.82 11.68 -0.74
C VAL A 402 2.11 11.33 -2.06
N PHE A 403 2.36 10.14 -2.58
CA PHE A 403 1.65 9.57 -3.73
C PHE A 403 0.86 8.32 -3.32
N SER A 404 -0.40 8.23 -3.77
CA SER A 404 -1.29 7.09 -3.50
C SER A 404 -2.15 6.70 -4.71
N GLY A 405 -2.70 5.48 -4.69
CA GLY A 405 -3.63 4.94 -5.68
C GLY A 405 -5.01 4.71 -5.05
N HIS A 406 -5.56 3.51 -5.21
CA HIS A 406 -6.79 2.98 -4.63
C HIS A 406 -8.07 3.62 -5.15
N ASP A 407 -8.17 4.95 -5.12
CA ASP A 407 -9.24 5.64 -5.81
C ASP A 407 -8.88 5.78 -7.29
N HIS A 408 -9.66 5.12 -8.16
CA HIS A 408 -9.42 5.01 -9.59
C HIS A 408 -9.73 6.32 -10.35
N LEU A 409 -8.98 7.36 -10.00
CA LEU A 409 -9.09 8.72 -10.49
C LEU A 409 -7.77 9.46 -10.28
N TYR A 410 -7.72 10.72 -10.73
CA TYR A 410 -6.62 11.64 -10.48
C TYR A 410 -7.04 12.70 -9.46
N GLU A 411 -6.20 12.99 -8.47
CA GLU A 411 -6.29 14.17 -7.60
C GLU A 411 -4.91 14.78 -7.33
N ARG A 412 -4.85 16.11 -7.37
CA ARG A 412 -3.78 16.89 -6.75
C ARG A 412 -4.39 17.75 -5.66
N ILE A 413 -3.87 17.54 -4.46
CA ILE A 413 -4.44 18.07 -3.22
C ILE A 413 -3.52 19.18 -2.70
N ALA A 414 -4.13 20.28 -2.24
CA ALA A 414 -3.44 21.38 -1.58
C ALA A 414 -2.69 20.90 -0.33
N PRO A 415 -1.60 21.56 0.10
CA PRO A 415 -0.79 21.04 1.18
C PRO A 415 -1.61 20.88 2.47
N GLN A 416 -1.56 19.69 3.07
CA GLN A 416 -2.17 19.39 4.37
C GLN A 416 -1.05 19.15 5.36
N GLN A 417 -1.06 19.89 6.48
CA GLN A 417 0.03 19.83 7.48
C GLN A 417 1.44 20.02 6.87
N GLY A 418 1.55 20.81 5.80
CA GLY A 418 2.80 21.08 5.09
C GLY A 418 3.21 20.01 4.06
N ILE A 419 2.41 18.97 3.85
CA ILE A 419 2.69 17.86 2.92
C ILE A 419 1.82 18.00 1.68
N ARG A 420 2.39 17.83 0.48
CA ARG A 420 1.61 17.75 -0.78
C ARG A 420 1.12 16.32 -1.02
N TYR A 421 -0.12 16.15 -1.47
CA TYR A 421 -0.70 14.83 -1.75
C TYR A 421 -1.17 14.70 -3.20
N PHE A 422 -1.03 13.50 -3.74
CA PHE A 422 -1.56 13.09 -5.02
C PHE A 422 -2.26 11.73 -4.91
N VAL A 423 -3.40 11.61 -5.57
CA VAL A 423 -4.05 10.33 -5.86
C VAL A 423 -3.93 10.08 -7.36
N SER A 424 -3.36 8.94 -7.74
CA SER A 424 -3.07 8.59 -9.13
C SER A 424 -3.42 7.11 -9.39
N GLY A 425 -4.69 6.77 -9.21
CA GLY A 425 -5.21 5.40 -9.40
C GLY A 425 -5.82 5.12 -10.77
N GLY A 426 -5.58 5.98 -11.76
CA GLY A 426 -6.13 5.80 -13.11
C GLY A 426 -5.34 4.82 -14.00
N GLY A 427 -4.54 3.91 -13.43
CA GLY A 427 -3.53 3.16 -14.17
C GLY A 427 -4.06 2.02 -15.05
N GLY A 428 -5.30 1.57 -14.86
CA GLY A 428 -5.88 0.52 -15.71
C GLY A 428 -7.26 0.03 -15.28
N ARG A 429 -7.55 0.00 -13.98
CA ARG A 429 -8.85 -0.48 -13.47
C ARG A 429 -9.99 0.54 -13.67
N ASN A 430 -11.24 0.07 -13.63
CA ASN A 430 -12.45 0.88 -13.86
C ASN A 430 -12.48 2.16 -13.03
N LEU A 431 -12.73 3.29 -13.68
CA LEU A 431 -12.64 4.60 -13.04
C LEU A 431 -13.78 4.86 -12.06
N TYR A 432 -13.48 5.64 -11.01
CA TYR A 432 -14.47 6.14 -10.05
C TYR A 432 -14.85 7.59 -10.35
N ASP A 433 -16.04 7.98 -9.91
CA ASP A 433 -16.50 9.36 -10.02
C ASP A 433 -15.66 10.29 -9.13
N PHE A 434 -15.35 11.46 -9.66
CA PHE A 434 -14.63 12.50 -8.94
C PHE A 434 -15.59 13.61 -8.50
N HIS A 435 -15.63 13.88 -7.20
CA HIS A 435 -16.45 14.95 -6.63
C HIS A 435 -15.58 15.95 -5.86
N LYS A 436 -15.26 17.09 -6.47
CA LYS A 436 -14.32 18.07 -5.90
C LYS A 436 -14.59 18.41 -4.43
N SER A 437 -13.59 18.18 -3.59
CA SER A 437 -13.51 18.63 -2.19
C SER A 437 -12.78 19.97 -2.06
N ALA A 438 -12.89 20.59 -0.88
CA ALA A 438 -12.24 21.87 -0.58
C ALA A 438 -10.70 21.80 -0.60
N PHE A 439 -10.12 20.62 -0.40
CA PHE A 439 -8.67 20.41 -0.43
C PHE A 439 -8.12 20.16 -1.85
N ASP A 440 -8.98 20.00 -2.87
CA ASP A 440 -8.52 19.70 -4.23
C ASP A 440 -8.11 20.96 -4.99
N GLU A 441 -6.88 20.94 -5.51
CA GLU A 441 -6.44 21.92 -6.50
C GLU A 441 -6.82 21.46 -7.92
N ALA A 442 -6.78 20.16 -8.17
CA ALA A 442 -7.15 19.54 -9.43
C ALA A 442 -7.64 18.10 -9.19
N GLY A 443 -8.58 17.64 -10.02
CA GLY A 443 -8.96 16.23 -10.05
C GLY A 443 -9.72 15.86 -11.32
N SER A 444 -9.75 14.58 -11.65
CA SER A 444 -10.40 14.06 -12.86
C SER A 444 -10.60 12.55 -12.80
N SER A 445 -11.74 12.07 -13.32
CA SER A 445 -11.97 10.64 -13.56
C SER A 445 -11.50 10.28 -14.96
N GLU A 446 -10.19 10.02 -15.12
CA GLU A 446 -9.58 9.64 -16.40
C GLU A 446 -8.42 8.68 -16.17
N HIS A 447 -8.21 7.74 -17.10
CA HIS A 447 -7.01 6.93 -17.10
C HIS A 447 -5.78 7.78 -17.37
N HIS A 448 -4.71 7.53 -16.63
CA HIS A 448 -3.48 8.30 -16.73
C HIS A 448 -2.28 7.57 -16.09
N PHE A 449 -1.10 8.08 -16.37
CA PHE A 449 0.11 7.90 -15.55
C PHE A 449 0.65 9.29 -15.21
N MET A 450 1.55 9.38 -14.22
CA MET A 450 2.31 10.62 -14.00
C MET A 450 3.79 10.43 -14.27
N VAL A 451 4.45 11.54 -14.58
CA VAL A 451 5.91 11.67 -14.65
C VAL A 451 6.35 12.85 -13.80
N VAL A 452 7.50 12.70 -13.14
CA VAL A 452 8.04 13.67 -12.20
C VAL A 452 9.52 13.91 -12.51
N GLU A 453 9.97 15.16 -12.40
CA GLU A 453 11.37 15.57 -12.47
C GLU A 453 11.75 16.37 -11.22
N ILE A 454 12.71 15.85 -10.44
CA ILE A 454 13.25 16.55 -9.26
C ILE A 454 14.57 17.21 -9.64
N ALA A 455 14.60 18.54 -9.57
CA ALA A 455 15.78 19.36 -9.84
C ALA A 455 16.02 20.32 -8.66
N GLY A 456 17.03 20.00 -7.83
CA GLY A 456 17.30 20.78 -6.62
C GLY A 456 16.09 20.81 -5.68
N ASP A 457 15.59 22.01 -5.38
CA ASP A 457 14.40 22.25 -4.54
C ASP A 457 13.09 22.37 -5.34
N GLN A 458 13.11 22.08 -6.64
CA GLN A 458 11.93 22.05 -7.49
C GLN A 458 11.56 20.63 -7.90
N MET A 459 10.25 20.36 -7.94
CA MET A 459 9.66 19.14 -8.48
C MET A 459 8.67 19.53 -9.56
N PHE A 460 8.97 19.17 -10.80
CA PHE A 460 8.08 19.31 -11.95
C PHE A 460 7.27 18.02 -12.08
N PHE A 461 5.99 18.12 -12.40
CA PHE A 461 5.14 16.95 -12.60
C PHE A 461 4.20 17.13 -13.78
N GLU A 462 3.81 16.00 -14.38
CA GLU A 462 2.77 15.92 -15.41
C GLU A 462 1.93 14.67 -15.16
N ALA A 463 0.62 14.81 -15.27
CA ALA A 463 -0.31 13.70 -15.40
C ALA A 463 -0.71 13.60 -16.87
N ILE A 464 -0.63 12.40 -17.47
CA ILE A 464 -0.74 12.19 -18.91
C ILE A 464 -1.72 11.05 -19.18
N THR A 465 -2.73 11.33 -19.99
CA THR A 465 -3.73 10.34 -20.43
C THR A 465 -3.18 9.41 -21.52
N PRO A 466 -3.77 8.22 -21.77
CA PRO A 466 -3.32 7.32 -22.83
C PRO A 466 -3.20 7.94 -24.24
N PRO A 467 -4.08 8.86 -24.67
CA PRO A 467 -3.89 9.58 -25.93
C PRO A 467 -2.72 10.58 -25.95
N GLY A 468 -2.05 10.83 -24.81
CA GLY A 468 -0.93 11.76 -24.69
C GLY A 468 -1.33 13.18 -24.30
N ARG A 469 -2.60 13.45 -23.98
CA ARG A 469 -3.04 14.76 -23.46
C ARG A 469 -2.56 14.94 -22.02
N THR A 470 -1.95 16.09 -21.74
CA THR A 470 -1.60 16.54 -20.40
C THR A 470 -2.89 16.81 -19.61
N LEU A 471 -3.15 15.92 -18.65
CA LEU A 471 -4.26 16.02 -17.72
C LEU A 471 -4.03 17.16 -16.74
N ASP A 472 -2.86 17.23 -16.12
CA ASP A 472 -2.44 18.27 -15.18
C ASP A 472 -0.92 18.39 -15.21
N CYS A 473 -0.39 19.55 -14.82
CA CYS A 473 1.05 19.74 -14.67
C CYS A 473 1.34 20.89 -13.71
N GLY A 474 2.56 20.93 -13.19
CA GLY A 474 2.97 22.03 -12.31
C GLY A 474 4.36 21.88 -11.74
N VAL A 475 4.74 22.87 -10.93
CA VAL A 475 6.01 22.92 -10.21
C VAL A 475 5.73 23.07 -8.73
N LEU A 476 6.37 22.23 -7.92
CA LEU A 476 6.35 22.30 -6.47
C LEU A 476 7.74 22.70 -5.96
N SER A 477 7.77 23.49 -4.89
CA SER A 477 9.01 23.80 -4.18
C SER A 477 9.07 23.02 -2.87
N ARG A 478 10.24 22.47 -2.54
CA ARG A 478 10.44 21.64 -1.34
C ARG A 478 10.21 22.42 -0.04
N THR A 479 10.55 23.70 -0.04
CA THR A 479 10.43 24.58 1.13
C THR A 479 9.81 25.91 0.74
N ALA A 480 9.23 26.59 1.74
CA ALA A 480 8.72 27.95 1.55
C ALA A 480 9.82 28.93 1.09
N ASP A 481 11.05 28.78 1.62
CA ASP A 481 12.19 29.59 1.21
C ASP A 481 12.57 29.36 -0.26
N ALA A 482 12.48 28.11 -0.74
CA ALA A 482 12.68 27.81 -2.15
C ALA A 482 11.55 28.38 -3.03
N ALA A 483 10.31 28.35 -2.55
CA ALA A 483 9.17 28.93 -3.24
C ALA A 483 9.27 30.46 -3.35
N ALA A 484 9.87 31.13 -2.37
CA ALA A 484 10.04 32.59 -2.35
C ALA A 484 11.16 33.10 -3.26
N LYS A 485 12.06 32.22 -3.73
CA LYS A 485 13.15 32.61 -4.64
C LYS A 485 12.61 32.87 -6.05
N PRO A 486 13.20 33.84 -6.78
CA PRO A 486 12.92 34.04 -8.19
C PRO A 486 13.14 32.73 -8.96
N GLN A 487 12.15 32.34 -9.77
CA GLN A 487 12.25 31.17 -10.62
C GLN A 487 13.16 31.48 -11.82
N ASP A 488 13.96 30.50 -12.27
CA ASP A 488 14.78 30.64 -13.47
C ASP A 488 13.94 30.64 -14.75
N SER A 489 14.56 31.04 -15.87
CA SER A 489 13.88 31.14 -17.17
C SER A 489 13.34 29.79 -17.65
N THR A 490 14.07 28.69 -17.43
CA THR A 490 13.62 27.34 -17.81
C THR A 490 12.34 26.96 -17.08
N THR A 491 12.25 27.27 -15.78
CA THR A 491 11.05 27.03 -14.98
C THR A 491 9.88 27.86 -15.47
N LEU A 492 10.11 29.16 -15.73
CA LEU A 492 9.05 30.07 -16.19
C LEU A 492 8.51 29.66 -17.57
N GLU A 493 9.40 29.36 -18.53
CA GLU A 493 9.04 28.87 -19.87
C GLU A 493 8.24 27.56 -19.80
N TRP A 494 8.67 26.62 -18.95
CA TRP A 494 7.95 25.36 -18.78
C TRP A 494 6.58 25.57 -18.12
N GLN A 495 6.46 26.46 -17.14
CA GLN A 495 5.17 26.80 -16.53
C GLN A 495 4.21 27.46 -17.52
N ASP A 496 4.70 28.32 -18.42
CA ASP A 496 3.89 28.88 -19.51
C ASP A 496 3.39 27.79 -20.46
N ALA A 497 4.27 26.87 -20.85
CA ALA A 497 3.91 25.72 -21.67
C ALA A 497 2.88 24.80 -20.96
N CYS A 498 3.06 24.58 -19.66
CA CYS A 498 2.12 23.81 -18.83
C CYS A 498 0.72 24.46 -18.79
N ARG A 499 0.66 25.80 -18.60
CA ARG A 499 -0.61 26.55 -18.65
C ARG A 499 -1.29 26.43 -20.00
N ALA A 500 -0.53 26.49 -21.09
CA ALA A 500 -1.07 26.30 -22.44
C ALA A 500 -1.60 24.87 -22.65
N ALA A 501 -0.85 23.85 -22.21
CA ALA A 501 -1.21 22.44 -22.33
C ALA A 501 -2.46 22.06 -21.52
N THR A 502 -2.77 22.79 -20.45
CA THR A 502 -3.92 22.56 -19.56
C THR A 502 -5.08 23.54 -19.75
N ALA A 503 -4.97 24.50 -20.68
CA ALA A 503 -5.98 25.54 -20.93
C ALA A 503 -7.37 24.99 -21.32
N TRP A 504 -7.43 23.78 -21.87
CA TRP A 504 -8.68 23.08 -22.18
C TRP A 504 -9.57 22.84 -20.95
N ARG A 505 -9.01 22.79 -19.73
CA ARG A 505 -9.76 22.66 -18.48
C ARG A 505 -10.64 23.88 -18.23
N THR A 506 -10.14 25.08 -18.51
CA THR A 506 -10.87 26.34 -18.31
C THR A 506 -12.07 26.44 -19.25
N LEU A 507 -11.91 25.96 -20.49
CA LEU A 507 -12.98 25.97 -21.52
C LEU A 507 -14.17 25.07 -21.16
N ARG A 508 -13.93 23.95 -20.45
CA ARG A 508 -15.02 23.07 -19.96
C ARG A 508 -15.79 23.64 -18.77
N LEU A 509 -15.18 24.52 -17.97
CA LEU A 509 -15.85 25.14 -16.82
C LEU A 509 -16.73 26.34 -17.23
N THR A 510 -16.51 26.91 -18.41
CA THR A 510 -17.28 28.06 -18.94
C THR A 510 -18.37 27.68 -19.94
N GLY A 511 -18.42 26.43 -20.39
CA GLY A 511 -19.46 25.92 -21.29
C GLY A 511 -20.56 25.20 -20.52
N GLN A 512 -21.49 25.97 -19.95
CA GLN A 512 -22.85 25.49 -19.67
C GLN A 512 -23.72 25.65 -20.92
#